data_AF-A0A2Z5UQB3-F1
#
_entry.id   AF-A0A2Z5UQB3-F1
#
_cell.length_a   1.000
_cell.length_b   1.000
_cell.length_c   1.000
_cell.angle_alpha   90.00
_cell.angle_beta   90.00
_cell.angle_gamma   90.00
#
_symmetry.space_group_name_H-M   'P 1'
#
loop_
_entity.id
_entity.type
_entity.pdbx_description
1 polymer ?
#
loop_
_entity_poly.entity_id
_entity_poly.type
_entity_poly.pdbx_seq_one_letter_code
_entity_poly.pdbx_strand_id
1 'polypeptide(L)' 'MTSLEKFMSFAQALPADQLEAVEASLSALMESLSEQFDLSPRELAEIDRRVANPAPEFSSEAEIAKLFGQPFSA' A
#
# COMPACT_ATOMS: atom_id res chain seq x y z
N MET A 1 -11.27 -7.55 -17.36
CA MET A 1 -11.52 -7.68 -15.92
C MET A 1 -10.35 -8.38 -15.25
N THR A 2 -9.66 -7.69 -14.36
CA THR A 2 -8.58 -8.24 -13.53
C THR A 2 -9.15 -9.12 -12.41
N SER A 3 -8.32 -9.94 -11.78
CA SER A 3 -8.74 -10.74 -10.62
C SER A 3 -9.21 -9.86 -9.45
N LEU A 4 -8.59 -8.70 -9.26
CA LEU A 4 -8.99 -7.71 -8.26
C LEU A 4 -10.37 -7.12 -8.55
N GLU A 5 -10.63 -6.73 -9.80
CA GLU A 5 -11.93 -6.19 -10.21
C GLU A 5 -13.07 -7.20 -10.02
N LYS A 6 -12.80 -8.49 -10.28
CA LYS A 6 -13.76 -9.58 -10.02
C LYS A 6 -14.03 -9.74 -8.52
N PHE A 7 -12.98 -9.68 -7.69
CA PHE A 7 -13.11 -9.76 -6.24
C PHE A 7 -13.89 -8.58 -5.67
N MET A 8 -13.59 -7.35 -6.09
CA MET A 8 -14.31 -6.16 -5.66
C MET A 8 -15.78 -6.23 -6.05
N SER A 9 -16.08 -6.68 -7.27
CA SER A 9 -17.48 -6.84 -7.72
C SER A 9 -18.24 -7.87 -6.90
N PHE A 10 -17.57 -8.96 -6.50
CA PHE A 10 -18.13 -9.96 -5.59
C PHE A 10 -18.37 -9.38 -4.19
N ALA A 11 -17.37 -8.75 -3.59
CA ALA A 11 -17.47 -8.20 -2.25
C ALA A 11 -18.55 -7.12 -2.13
N GLN A 12 -18.68 -6.24 -3.14
CA GLN A 12 -19.72 -5.20 -3.17
C GLN A 12 -21.14 -5.76 -3.28
N ALA A 13 -21.31 -6.97 -3.78
CA ALA A 13 -22.61 -7.62 -3.90
C ALA A 13 -23.00 -8.42 -2.64
N LEU A 14 -22.12 -8.50 -1.63
CA LEU A 14 -22.39 -9.25 -0.41
C LEU A 14 -23.35 -8.50 0.52
N PRO A 15 -24.24 -9.24 1.23
CA PRO A 15 -24.96 -8.73 2.38
C PRO A 15 -24.02 -8.19 3.47
N ALA A 16 -24.47 -7.19 4.23
CA ALA A 16 -23.64 -6.53 5.25
C ALA A 16 -23.11 -7.49 6.34
N ASP A 17 -23.90 -8.51 6.68
CA ASP A 17 -23.54 -9.57 7.63
C ASP A 17 -22.45 -10.53 7.10
N GLN A 18 -22.17 -10.52 5.80
CA GLN A 18 -21.10 -11.32 5.19
C GLN A 18 -19.85 -10.51 4.86
N LEU A 19 -19.94 -9.17 4.84
CA LEU A 19 -18.78 -8.29 4.65
C LEU A 19 -17.79 -8.43 5.80
N GLU A 20 -18.26 -8.53 7.04
CA GLU A 20 -17.42 -8.68 8.23
C GLU A 20 -16.49 -9.89 8.12
N ALA A 21 -17.00 -11.02 7.61
CA ALA A 21 -16.20 -12.23 7.42
C ALA A 21 -15.12 -12.08 6.33
N VAL A 22 -15.43 -11.32 5.26
CA VAL A 22 -14.46 -11.00 4.20
C VAL A 22 -13.38 -10.07 4.72
N GLU A 23 -13.75 -9.03 5.46
CA GLU A 23 -12.82 -8.09 6.09
C GLU A 23 -11.89 -8.80 7.07
N ALA A 24 -12.44 -9.63 7.96
CA ALA A 24 -11.65 -10.42 8.90
C ALA A 24 -10.64 -11.34 8.19
N SER A 25 -11.05 -11.98 7.09
CA SER A 25 -10.18 -12.84 6.30
C SER A 25 -9.05 -12.05 5.61
N LEU A 26 -9.34 -10.87 5.10
CA LEU A 26 -8.33 -9.98 4.51
C LEU A 26 -7.35 -9.46 5.56
N SER A 27 -7.84 -9.05 6.73
CA SER A 27 -6.99 -8.63 7.85
C SER A 27 -6.04 -9.73 8.29
N ALA A 28 -6.54 -10.97 8.47
CA ALA A 28 -5.70 -12.11 8.83
C ALA A 28 -4.63 -12.40 7.77
N LEU A 29 -4.98 -12.26 6.48
CA LEU A 29 -4.04 -12.46 5.39
C LEU A 29 -2.95 -11.37 5.37
N MET A 30 -3.32 -10.10 5.59
CA MET A 30 -2.38 -8.99 5.71
C MET A 30 -1.43 -9.16 6.90
N GLU A 31 -1.95 -9.58 8.05
CA GLU A 31 -1.16 -9.85 9.25
C GLU A 31 -0.21 -11.04 9.04
N SER A 32 -0.65 -12.10 8.34
CA SER A 32 0.22 -13.24 8.04
C SER A 32 1.41 -12.89 7.13
N LEU A 33 1.30 -11.81 6.37
CA LEU A 33 2.36 -11.31 5.49
C LEU A 33 3.17 -10.18 6.14
N SER A 34 2.69 -9.55 7.21
CA SER A 34 3.35 -8.37 7.79
C SER A 34 4.72 -8.68 8.37
N GLU A 35 4.96 -9.89 8.89
CA GLU A 35 6.27 -10.29 9.42
C GLU A 35 7.37 -10.35 8.34
N GLN A 36 6.99 -10.53 7.06
CA GLN A 36 7.94 -10.60 5.94
C GLN A 36 8.16 -9.25 5.23
N PHE A 37 7.26 -8.29 5.44
CA PHE A 37 7.25 -7.00 4.75
C PHE A 37 7.23 -5.83 5.72
N ASP A 38 7.88 -6.00 6.88
CA ASP A 38 8.03 -4.91 7.82
C ASP A 38 8.88 -3.79 7.19
N LEU A 39 8.52 -2.54 7.50
CA LEU A 39 9.22 -1.40 6.93
C LEU A 39 10.62 -1.33 7.51
N SER A 40 11.62 -1.21 6.63
CA SER A 40 12.98 -0.99 7.08
C SER A 40 13.09 0.32 7.86
N PRO A 41 14.07 0.47 8.76
CA PRO A 41 14.30 1.73 9.48
C PRO A 41 14.45 2.95 8.56
N ARG A 42 14.94 2.73 7.34
CA ARG A 42 15.07 3.78 6.32
C ARG A 42 13.71 4.20 5.74
N GLU A 43 12.82 3.25 5.52
CA GLU A 43 11.47 3.52 5.00
C GLU A 43 10.60 4.21 6.06
N LEU A 44 10.70 3.79 7.33
CA LEU A 44 10.05 4.48 8.45
C LEU A 44 10.54 5.93 8.57
N ALA A 45 11.85 6.17 8.49
CA ALA A 45 12.41 7.53 8.52
C ALA A 45 11.94 8.41 7.35
N GLU A 46 11.69 7.83 6.18
CA GLU A 46 11.15 8.56 5.03
C GLU A 46 9.66 8.91 5.22
N ILE A 47 8.87 8.03 5.85
CA ILE A 47 7.49 8.33 6.21
C ILE A 47 7.45 9.48 7.21
N ASP A 48 8.25 9.42 8.28
CA ASP A 48 8.33 10.49 9.29
C ASP A 48 8.71 11.84 8.66
N ARG A 49 9.70 11.84 7.76
CA ARG A 49 10.11 13.05 7.01
C ARG A 49 8.95 13.63 6.20
N ARG A 50 8.15 12.80 5.53
CA ARG A 50 7.03 13.25 4.69
C ARG A 50 5.83 13.73 5.50
N VAL A 51 5.52 13.07 6.61
CA VAL A 51 4.44 13.49 7.52
C VAL A 51 4.76 14.84 8.18
N ALA A 52 6.04 15.09 8.47
CA ALA A 52 6.51 16.38 8.99
C ALA A 52 6.61 17.49 7.92
N ASN A 53 6.41 17.18 6.63
CA ASN A 53 6.49 18.17 5.57
C ASN A 53 5.18 18.99 5.52
N PRO A 54 5.22 20.32 5.67
CA PRO A 54 4.04 21.19 5.61
C PRO A 54 3.36 21.25 4.23
N ALA A 55 3.98 20.68 3.19
CA ALA A 55 3.41 20.51 1.85
C ALA A 55 3.61 19.06 1.35
N PRO A 56 2.85 18.09 1.89
CA PRO A 56 3.08 16.65 1.65
C PRO A 56 2.76 16.20 0.21
N GLU A 57 2.04 17.03 -0.54
CA GLU A 57 1.59 16.79 -1.91
C GLU A 57 2.65 17.11 -2.97
N PHE A 58 3.80 17.67 -2.57
CA PHE A 58 4.87 18.08 -3.49
C PHE A 58 6.23 17.54 -3.05
N SER A 59 6.46 16.24 -3.24
CA SER A 59 7.85 15.79 -3.44
C SER A 59 8.31 16.31 -4.79
N SER A 60 9.44 17.00 -4.84
CA SER A 60 9.97 17.48 -6.11
C SER A 60 10.30 16.31 -7.03
N GLU A 61 10.15 16.48 -8.34
CA GLU A 61 10.47 15.44 -9.34
C GLU A 61 11.90 14.90 -9.15
N ALA A 62 12.83 15.77 -8.75
CA ALA A 62 14.21 15.43 -8.43
C ALA A 62 14.37 14.55 -7.17
N GLU A 63 13.48 14.65 -6.19
CA GLU A 63 13.46 13.77 -5.00
C GLU A 63 12.85 12.41 -5.33
N ILE A 64 11.81 12.37 -6.17
CA ILE A 64 11.18 11.13 -6.64
C ILE A 64 12.18 10.32 -7.48
N ALA A 65 12.89 10.96 -8.40
CA ALA A 65 13.91 10.33 -9.25
C ALA A 65 15.11 9.74 -8.47
N LYS A 66 15.37 10.21 -7.25
CA LYS A 66 16.43 9.66 -6.37
C LYS A 66 15.99 8.41 -5.61
N LEU A 67 14.68 8.21 -5.43
CA LEU A 67 14.11 7.05 -4.73
C LEU A 67 13.87 5.87 -5.67
N PHE A 68 13.41 6.14 -6.90
CA PHE A 68 13.30 5.13 -7.93
C PHE A 68 14.67 4.96 -8.60
N GLY A 69 15.39 3.93 -8.16
CA GLY A 69 16.72 3.57 -8.66
C GLY A 69 16.80 3.57 -10.19
N GLN A 70 17.98 3.99 -10.66
CA GLN A 70 18.41 4.30 -12.03
C GLN A 70 17.59 3.75 -13.21
N PRO A 71 17.50 4.51 -14.32
CA PRO A 71 16.86 4.02 -15.54
C PRO A 71 17.49 2.69 -15.96
N PHE A 72 16.64 1.75 -16.38
CA PHE A 72 17.11 0.58 -17.12
C PHE A 72 17.80 1.08 -18.38
N SER A 73 19.13 0.97 -18.41
CA SER A 73 19.92 1.20 -19.61
C SER A 73 19.39 0.28 -20.73
N ALA A 74 19.08 0.87 -21.88
CA ALA A 74 18.71 0.14 -23.10
C ALA A 74 19.89 -0.67 -23.67
#